data_AF-A0A2Z5GAH9-F1
#
_entry.id   AF-A0A2Z5GAH9-F1
#
_cell.length_a   1.000
_cell.length_b   1.000
_cell.length_c   1.000
_cell.angle_alpha   90.00
_cell.angle_beta   90.00
_cell.angle_gamma   90.00
#
_symmetry.space_group_name_H-M   'P 1'
#
loop_
_entity.id
_entity.type
_entity.pdbx_description
1 polymer ?
#
loop_
_entity_poly.entity_id
_entity_poly.type
_entity_poly.pdbx_seq_one_letter_code
_entity_poly.pdbx_strand_id
1 'polypeptide(L)'
;MTLFSISTRDAAILAVLAVAGLVCGAQDQPTSAPANAPASPSTQQPGNADLDQGLSYLKANQPEKALASFQTILQQDPDNASANLLAASAALNLYLGDVAVTYAEKARQLAPDDWRVDTTLVTAYAAAGKTQQRDAVRAKLIALHASPNAPDAMKANGFLLDLFKVGKYRVEVVQYFQPVGKFHTYYRFLVRSQGGKRLWEYDLQSDDFAQKSWAEAHPQEAAAGGRQFSLESDTGDTHSEYRLFSGDPGYDLVRSVVVNLLQSRATPFPAEMPKPAVAVQ
;
A
#
# COMPACT_ATOMS: atom_id res chain seq x y z
N MET A 1 -43.75 -17.53 0.41
CA MET A 1 -42.91 -17.43 -0.81
C MET A 1 -42.80 -15.94 -1.11
N THR A 2 -41.67 -15.26 -1.00
CA THR A 2 -40.28 -15.67 -1.23
C THR A 2 -39.38 -14.70 -0.44
N LEU A 3 -38.41 -15.22 0.32
CA LEU A 3 -37.41 -14.45 1.07
C LEU A 3 -36.37 -13.90 0.09
N PHE A 4 -36.11 -12.58 0.13
CA PHE A 4 -34.96 -11.99 -0.55
C PHE A 4 -33.74 -12.00 0.37
N SER A 5 -32.68 -12.61 -0.15
CA SER A 5 -31.40 -12.86 0.49
C SER A 5 -30.58 -11.58 0.69
N ILE A 6 -29.89 -11.48 1.83
CA ILE A 6 -28.98 -10.39 2.18
C ILE A 6 -27.68 -10.58 1.37
N SER A 7 -27.34 -9.55 0.60
CA SER A 7 -26.21 -9.46 -0.33
C SER A 7 -24.85 -9.45 0.39
N THR A 8 -23.95 -10.33 -0.06
CA THR A 8 -22.56 -10.59 0.41
C THR A 8 -21.54 -9.46 0.10
N ARG A 9 -21.94 -8.19 0.08
CA ARG A 9 -21.08 -7.09 -0.43
C ARG A 9 -20.21 -6.35 0.60
N ASP A 10 -20.34 -6.62 1.90
CA ASP A 10 -19.73 -5.74 2.92
C ASP A 10 -18.40 -6.25 3.53
N ALA A 11 -17.92 -7.45 3.20
CA ALA A 11 -16.65 -7.95 3.76
C ALA A 11 -15.40 -7.46 3.00
N ALA A 12 -15.55 -6.95 1.77
CA ALA A 12 -14.42 -6.57 0.90
C ALA A 12 -13.83 -5.17 1.20
N ILE A 13 -14.45 -4.39 2.10
CA ILE A 13 -14.02 -3.01 2.38
C ILE A 13 -12.84 -2.96 3.38
N LEU A 14 -12.58 -4.01 4.17
CA LEU A 14 -11.57 -3.94 5.24
C LEU A 14 -10.13 -4.33 4.86
N ALA A 15 -9.90 -5.05 3.75
CA ALA A 15 -8.55 -5.51 3.40
C ALA A 15 -7.60 -4.36 2.95
N VAL A 16 -8.15 -3.28 2.38
CA VAL A 16 -7.35 -2.12 1.93
C VAL A 16 -6.80 -1.31 3.12
N LEU A 17 -7.52 -1.28 4.25
CA LEU A 17 -7.11 -0.49 5.42
C LEU A 17 -5.97 -1.11 6.23
N ALA A 18 -5.69 -2.40 6.07
CA ALA A 18 -4.73 -3.11 6.91
C ALA A 18 -3.27 -3.04 6.42
N VAL A 19 -3.05 -2.64 5.16
CA VAL A 19 -1.70 -2.62 4.55
C VAL A 19 -1.25 -1.21 4.15
N ALA A 20 -2.18 -0.27 3.96
CA ALA A 20 -1.86 1.14 3.76
C ALA A 20 -2.89 2.01 4.49
N GLY A 21 -2.47 2.63 5.59
CA GLY A 21 -3.14 3.87 6.00
C GLY A 21 -2.98 4.89 4.87
N LEU A 22 -4.11 5.47 4.43
CA LEU A 22 -4.36 6.38 3.28
C LEU A 22 -4.77 5.66 1.98
N VAL A 23 -5.89 5.98 1.31
CA VAL A 23 -6.68 7.23 1.24
C VAL A 23 -8.20 6.92 1.18
N CYS A 24 -8.96 7.39 2.15
CA CYS A 24 -10.30 7.92 1.90
C CYS A 24 -10.44 9.16 2.78
N GLY A 25 -10.40 10.34 2.17
CA GLY A 25 -10.59 11.60 2.88
C GLY A 25 -12.07 11.87 3.11
N ALA A 26 -12.45 12.06 4.38
CA ALA A 26 -13.46 13.02 4.84
C ALA A 26 -13.54 12.92 6.39
N GLN A 27 -13.31 14.04 7.08
CA GLN A 27 -13.54 14.19 8.53
C GLN A 27 -14.92 14.83 8.80
N ASP A 28 -15.56 14.29 9.84
CA ASP A 28 -16.48 14.87 10.84
C ASP A 28 -17.80 15.57 10.44
N GLN A 29 -18.94 15.04 10.93
CA GLN A 29 -19.50 15.38 12.26
C GLN A 29 -20.71 14.47 12.61
N PRO A 30 -21.08 14.32 13.90
CA PRO A 30 -22.07 13.37 14.41
C PRO A 30 -23.47 14.00 14.56
N THR A 31 -24.53 13.23 14.29
CA THR A 31 -25.87 13.56 14.79
C THR A 31 -26.52 12.35 15.45
N SER A 32 -27.14 12.61 16.59
CA SER A 32 -27.63 11.67 17.59
C SER A 32 -29.11 11.28 17.42
N ALA A 33 -29.44 10.10 17.99
CA ALA A 33 -30.73 9.66 18.58
C ALA A 33 -31.71 8.82 17.71
N PRO A 34 -32.66 8.07 18.33
CA PRO A 34 -32.55 7.14 19.46
C PRO A 34 -33.16 5.73 19.16
N ALA A 35 -33.10 4.86 20.19
CA ALA A 35 -33.46 3.44 20.23
C ALA A 35 -34.94 3.07 19.94
N ASN A 36 -35.14 1.93 19.25
CA ASN A 36 -35.99 0.79 19.66
C ASN A 36 -36.39 -0.09 18.47
N ALA A 37 -35.89 -1.34 18.41
CA ALA A 37 -36.57 -2.45 17.74
C ALA A 37 -36.14 -3.78 18.38
N PRO A 38 -37.06 -4.73 18.61
CA PRO A 38 -36.78 -5.95 19.38
C PRO A 38 -35.88 -6.92 18.61
N ALA A 39 -34.90 -7.47 19.33
CA ALA A 39 -33.97 -8.47 18.84
C ALA A 39 -34.69 -9.76 18.43
N SER A 40 -34.54 -10.15 17.16
CA SER A 40 -34.75 -11.54 16.74
C SER A 40 -33.43 -12.29 16.89
N PRO A 41 -33.42 -13.59 17.26
CA PRO A 41 -32.18 -14.33 17.44
C PRO A 41 -31.57 -14.60 16.06
N SER A 42 -30.58 -13.81 15.66
CA SER A 42 -29.75 -14.10 14.50
C SER A 42 -28.76 -15.20 14.90
N THR A 43 -28.93 -16.37 14.29
CA THR A 43 -27.91 -17.42 14.24
C THR A 43 -26.63 -16.81 13.65
N GLN A 44 -25.65 -16.52 14.53
CA GLN A 44 -24.32 -16.07 14.13
C GLN A 44 -23.67 -17.15 13.26
N GLN A 45 -23.36 -16.81 12.00
CA GLN A 45 -22.37 -17.56 11.23
C GLN A 45 -21.01 -17.43 11.94
N PRO A 46 -20.31 -18.53 12.27
CA PRO A 46 -19.04 -18.49 13.00
C PRO A 46 -17.90 -17.74 12.28
N GLY A 47 -18.02 -17.43 10.98
CA GLY A 47 -16.91 -16.93 10.17
C GLY A 47 -16.56 -15.44 10.29
N ASN A 48 -17.45 -14.59 10.80
CA ASN A 48 -17.22 -13.13 10.76
C ASN A 48 -16.47 -12.59 11.99
N ALA A 49 -16.68 -13.18 13.18
CA ALA A 49 -16.06 -12.69 14.42
C ALA A 49 -14.55 -12.93 14.47
N ASP A 50 -14.07 -14.05 13.92
CA ASP A 50 -12.64 -14.40 13.93
C ASP A 50 -11.84 -13.58 12.90
N LEU A 51 -12.46 -13.20 11.77
CA LEU A 51 -11.85 -12.28 10.80
C LEU A 51 -11.63 -10.90 11.40
N ASP A 52 -12.63 -10.37 12.14
CA ASP A 52 -12.55 -9.08 12.80
C ASP A 52 -11.45 -9.05 13.87
N GLN A 53 -11.26 -10.16 14.60
CA GLN A 53 -10.16 -10.30 15.55
C GLN A 53 -8.79 -10.24 14.86
N GLY A 54 -8.60 -11.01 13.78
CA GLY A 54 -7.35 -10.99 13.01
C GLY A 54 -7.05 -9.59 12.45
N LEU A 55 -8.08 -8.90 11.94
CA LEU A 55 -7.98 -7.52 11.46
C LEU A 55 -7.63 -6.54 12.59
N SER A 56 -8.20 -6.73 13.78
CA SER A 56 -7.85 -5.94 14.97
C SER A 56 -6.37 -6.10 15.33
N TYR A 57 -5.82 -7.31 15.25
CA TYR A 57 -4.39 -7.53 15.46
C TYR A 57 -3.52 -6.82 14.41
N LEU A 58 -3.91 -6.81 13.13
CA LEU A 58 -3.18 -6.02 12.11
C LEU A 58 -3.21 -4.52 12.42
N LYS A 59 -4.38 -3.98 12.78
CA LYS A 59 -4.53 -2.56 13.18
C LYS A 59 -3.68 -2.22 14.41
N ALA A 60 -3.51 -3.18 15.32
CA ALA A 60 -2.66 -3.05 16.51
C ALA A 60 -1.17 -3.32 16.23
N ASN A 61 -0.75 -3.48 14.97
CA ASN A 61 0.61 -3.84 14.56
C ASN A 61 1.12 -5.15 15.22
N GLN A 62 0.25 -6.15 15.33
CA GLN A 62 0.52 -7.50 15.86
C GLN A 62 0.33 -8.57 14.77
N PRO A 63 1.13 -8.53 13.68
CA PRO A 63 0.91 -9.38 12.52
C PRO A 63 1.09 -10.88 12.79
N GLU A 64 1.87 -11.28 13.80
CA GLU A 64 2.01 -12.68 14.23
C GLU A 64 0.68 -13.24 14.73
N LYS A 65 -0.02 -12.49 15.59
CA LYS A 65 -1.33 -12.89 16.12
C LYS A 65 -2.40 -12.86 15.04
N ALA A 66 -2.35 -11.85 14.17
CA ALA A 66 -3.25 -11.78 13.02
C ALA A 66 -3.12 -13.02 12.13
N LEU A 67 -1.89 -13.39 11.76
CA LEU A 67 -1.63 -14.56 10.93
C LEU A 67 -2.15 -15.84 11.59
N ALA A 68 -1.89 -16.03 12.89
CA ALA A 68 -2.39 -17.18 13.64
C ALA A 68 -3.94 -17.24 13.66
N SER A 69 -4.61 -16.10 13.86
CA SER A 69 -6.08 -16.01 13.78
C SER A 69 -6.59 -16.42 12.40
N PHE A 70 -6.02 -15.90 11.31
CA PHE A 70 -6.43 -16.27 9.96
C PHE A 70 -6.14 -17.74 9.64
N GLN A 71 -5.03 -18.29 10.14
CA GLN A 71 -4.72 -19.72 9.99
C GLN A 71 -5.74 -20.62 10.68
N THR A 72 -6.27 -20.23 11.84
CA THR A 72 -7.36 -20.98 12.49
C THR A 72 -8.61 -21.02 11.63
N ILE A 73 -8.96 -19.90 10.97
CA ILE A 73 -10.08 -19.85 10.02
C ILE A 73 -9.81 -20.79 8.84
N LEU A 74 -8.60 -20.74 8.29
CA LEU A 74 -8.19 -21.56 7.14
C LEU A 74 -8.07 -23.06 7.46
N GLN A 75 -7.90 -23.45 8.73
CA GLN A 75 -7.98 -24.85 9.14
C GLN A 75 -9.42 -25.39 9.04
N GLN A 76 -10.43 -24.54 9.24
CA GLN A 76 -11.84 -24.90 9.14
C GLN A 76 -12.36 -24.76 7.71
N ASP A 77 -11.93 -23.70 7.02
CA ASP A 77 -12.30 -23.38 5.65
C ASP A 77 -11.07 -22.94 4.84
N PRO A 78 -10.33 -23.88 4.24
CA PRO A 78 -9.15 -23.59 3.42
C PRO A 78 -9.44 -22.73 2.19
N ASP A 79 -10.70 -22.71 1.73
CA ASP A 79 -11.17 -22.01 0.53
C ASP A 79 -11.80 -20.64 0.86
N ASN A 80 -11.59 -20.15 2.09
CA ASN A 80 -11.98 -18.80 2.47
C ASN A 80 -11.07 -17.76 1.78
N ALA A 81 -11.56 -17.12 0.72
CA ALA A 81 -10.79 -16.14 -0.07
C ALA A 81 -10.30 -14.96 0.80
N SER A 82 -11.16 -14.44 1.67
CA SER A 82 -10.85 -13.31 2.55
C SER A 82 -9.78 -13.66 3.57
N ALA A 83 -9.88 -14.82 4.23
CA ALA A 83 -8.87 -15.25 5.20
C ALA A 83 -7.51 -15.51 4.52
N ASN A 84 -7.49 -16.08 3.31
CA ASN A 84 -6.25 -16.21 2.52
C ASN A 84 -5.64 -14.83 2.21
N LEU A 85 -6.44 -13.87 1.72
CA LEU A 85 -5.94 -12.52 1.41
C LEU A 85 -5.37 -11.80 2.65
N LEU A 86 -6.06 -11.94 3.78
CA LEU A 86 -5.64 -11.32 5.05
C LEU A 86 -4.43 -12.03 5.68
N ALA A 87 -4.32 -13.35 5.54
CA ALA A 87 -3.13 -14.11 5.90
C ALA A 87 -1.91 -13.68 5.07
N ALA A 88 -2.09 -13.46 3.76
CA ALA A 88 -1.03 -12.90 2.91
C ALA A 88 -0.57 -11.53 3.41
N SER A 89 -1.53 -10.66 3.76
CA SER A 89 -1.24 -9.33 4.31
C SER A 89 -0.50 -9.39 5.66
N ALA A 90 -0.86 -10.32 6.54
CA ALA A 90 -0.15 -10.56 7.79
C ALA A 90 1.28 -11.07 7.54
N ALA A 91 1.44 -12.02 6.60
CA ALA A 91 2.75 -12.55 6.21
C ALA A 91 3.66 -11.47 5.59
N LEU A 92 3.12 -10.55 4.78
CA LEU A 92 3.83 -9.37 4.28
C LEU A 92 4.35 -8.50 5.44
N ASN A 93 3.51 -8.23 6.44
CA ASN A 93 3.91 -7.44 7.61
C ASN A 93 5.00 -8.11 8.45
N LEU A 94 5.12 -9.44 8.37
CA LEU A 94 6.19 -10.25 8.95
C LEU A 94 7.43 -10.39 8.04
N TYR A 95 7.40 -9.81 6.83
CA TYR A 95 8.44 -9.94 5.81
C TYR A 95 8.65 -11.39 5.34
N LEU A 96 7.59 -12.19 5.38
CA LEU A 96 7.56 -13.59 4.92
C LEU A 96 7.06 -13.66 3.48
N GLY A 97 7.88 -13.24 2.53
CA GLY A 97 7.51 -13.08 1.12
C GLY A 97 6.90 -14.33 0.48
N ASP A 98 7.57 -15.49 0.58
CA ASP A 98 7.05 -16.74 -0.03
C ASP A 98 5.75 -17.24 0.61
N VAL A 99 5.59 -17.03 1.93
CA VAL A 99 4.35 -17.35 2.64
C VAL A 99 3.22 -16.43 2.17
N ALA A 100 3.50 -15.14 2.01
CA ALA A 100 2.55 -14.18 1.47
C ALA A 100 2.11 -14.55 0.05
N VAL A 101 3.05 -14.96 -0.81
CA VAL A 101 2.74 -15.43 -2.18
C VAL A 101 1.79 -16.62 -2.14
N THR A 102 2.06 -17.60 -1.28
CA THR A 102 1.23 -18.83 -1.16
C THR A 102 -0.24 -18.48 -0.87
N TYR A 103 -0.48 -17.67 0.16
CA TYR A 103 -1.84 -17.27 0.53
C TYR A 103 -2.49 -16.35 -0.53
N ALA A 104 -1.72 -15.41 -1.10
CA ALA A 104 -2.25 -14.47 -2.08
C ALA A 104 -2.61 -15.17 -3.41
N GLU A 105 -1.83 -16.16 -3.85
CA GLU A 105 -2.16 -16.97 -5.02
C GLU A 105 -3.42 -17.81 -4.79
N LYS A 106 -3.57 -18.39 -3.59
CA LYS A 106 -4.80 -19.09 -3.20
C LYS A 106 -6.01 -18.15 -3.21
N ALA A 107 -5.88 -16.94 -2.65
CA ALA A 107 -6.93 -15.93 -2.72
C ALA A 107 -7.30 -15.58 -4.17
N ARG A 108 -6.31 -15.46 -5.08
CA ARG A 108 -6.57 -15.17 -6.50
C ARG A 108 -7.29 -16.31 -7.20
N GLN A 109 -6.97 -17.56 -6.87
CA GLN A 109 -7.69 -18.73 -7.42
C GLN A 109 -9.16 -18.73 -7.00
N LEU A 110 -9.46 -18.31 -5.77
CA LEU A 110 -10.81 -18.29 -5.21
C LEU A 110 -11.62 -17.05 -5.66
N ALA A 111 -10.94 -15.93 -5.92
CA ALA A 111 -11.53 -14.67 -6.35
C ALA A 111 -10.77 -14.07 -7.55
N PRO A 112 -10.84 -14.69 -8.75
CA PRO A 112 -10.03 -14.30 -9.91
C PRO A 112 -10.34 -12.90 -10.47
N ASP A 113 -11.54 -12.39 -10.20
CA ASP A 113 -12.02 -11.09 -10.68
C ASP A 113 -11.80 -9.96 -9.64
N ASP A 114 -11.32 -10.27 -8.43
CA ASP A 114 -11.02 -9.26 -7.42
C ASP A 114 -9.60 -8.71 -7.59
N TRP A 115 -9.51 -7.58 -8.29
CA TRP A 115 -8.24 -6.88 -8.52
C TRP A 115 -7.52 -6.46 -7.24
N ARG A 116 -8.22 -6.36 -6.10
CA ARG A 116 -7.60 -6.05 -4.81
C ARG A 116 -6.62 -7.16 -4.42
N VAL A 117 -6.91 -8.41 -4.77
CA VAL A 117 -5.99 -9.53 -4.57
C VAL A 117 -4.70 -9.36 -5.38
N ASP A 118 -4.82 -8.87 -6.62
CA ASP A 118 -3.66 -8.61 -7.47
C ASP A 118 -2.74 -7.53 -6.86
N THR A 119 -3.28 -6.54 -6.14
CA THR A 119 -2.44 -5.56 -5.42
C THR A 119 -1.58 -6.20 -4.34
N THR A 120 -2.14 -7.11 -3.53
CA THR A 120 -1.39 -7.89 -2.54
C THR A 120 -0.37 -8.81 -3.20
N LEU A 121 -0.70 -9.42 -4.34
CA LEU A 121 0.23 -10.28 -5.09
C LEU A 121 1.43 -9.51 -5.61
N VAL A 122 1.26 -8.28 -6.09
CA VAL A 122 2.41 -7.45 -6.49
C VAL A 122 3.37 -7.26 -5.31
N THR A 123 2.87 -6.86 -4.14
CA THR A 123 3.73 -6.71 -2.96
C THR A 123 4.36 -8.05 -2.53
N ALA A 124 3.60 -9.14 -2.57
CA ALA A 124 4.08 -10.47 -2.17
C ALA A 124 5.19 -10.97 -3.09
N TYR A 125 5.04 -10.83 -4.41
CA TYR A 125 6.08 -11.17 -5.37
C TYR A 125 7.31 -10.26 -5.22
N ALA A 126 7.14 -8.96 -4.95
CA ALA A 126 8.25 -8.05 -4.66
C ALA A 126 9.03 -8.50 -3.41
N ALA A 127 8.33 -8.78 -2.30
CA ALA A 127 8.92 -9.24 -1.05
C ALA A 127 9.60 -10.61 -1.17
N ALA A 128 9.11 -11.48 -2.08
CA ALA A 128 9.71 -12.78 -2.39
C ALA A 128 10.84 -12.73 -3.44
N GLY A 129 11.18 -11.56 -3.98
CA GLY A 129 12.18 -11.42 -5.05
C GLY A 129 11.74 -12.00 -6.41
N LYS A 130 10.45 -12.25 -6.61
CA LYS A 130 9.85 -12.80 -7.82
C LYS A 130 9.52 -11.70 -8.83
N THR A 131 10.56 -11.02 -9.31
CA THR A 131 10.47 -9.80 -10.14
C THR A 131 9.61 -9.97 -11.39
N GLN A 132 9.76 -11.07 -12.13
CA GLN A 132 8.99 -11.29 -13.36
C GLN A 132 7.49 -11.42 -13.08
N GLN A 133 7.11 -12.13 -12.02
CA GLN A 133 5.72 -12.31 -11.60
C GLN A 133 5.13 -11.00 -11.07
N ARG A 134 5.92 -10.26 -10.26
CA ARG A 134 5.57 -8.91 -9.80
C ARG A 134 5.21 -8.02 -10.99
N ASP A 135 6.09 -7.94 -11.98
CA ASP A 135 5.91 -7.04 -13.13
C ASP A 135 4.74 -7.45 -14.03
N ALA A 136 4.50 -8.75 -14.19
CA ALA A 136 3.34 -9.25 -14.92
C ALA A 136 2.00 -8.86 -14.25
N VAL A 137 1.87 -9.07 -12.93
CA VAL A 137 0.65 -8.69 -12.20
C VAL A 137 0.49 -7.18 -12.12
N ARG A 138 1.60 -6.46 -11.95
CA ARG A 138 1.65 -4.99 -11.97
C ARG A 138 1.14 -4.43 -13.30
N ALA A 139 1.57 -4.99 -14.44
CA ALA A 139 1.08 -4.57 -15.75
C ALA A 139 -0.42 -4.85 -15.92
N LYS A 140 -0.91 -6.01 -15.44
CA LYS A 140 -2.34 -6.33 -15.43
C LYS A 140 -3.15 -5.31 -14.64
N LEU A 141 -2.70 -4.93 -13.44
CA LEU A 141 -3.35 -3.92 -12.60
C LEU A 141 -3.44 -2.56 -13.30
N ILE A 142 -2.35 -2.11 -13.92
CA ILE A 142 -2.32 -0.83 -14.64
C ILE A 142 -3.31 -0.85 -15.82
N ALA A 143 -3.33 -1.93 -16.59
CA ALA A 143 -4.28 -2.09 -17.69
C ALA A 143 -5.74 -2.11 -17.20
N LEU A 144 -6.00 -2.78 -16.08
CA LEU A 144 -7.33 -2.82 -15.47
C LEU A 144 -7.78 -1.45 -14.98
N HIS A 145 -6.90 -0.69 -14.33
CA HIS A 145 -7.20 0.67 -13.88
C HIS A 145 -7.55 1.60 -15.06
N ALA A 146 -6.95 1.41 -16.23
CA ALA A 146 -7.30 2.16 -17.43
C ALA A 146 -8.58 1.67 -18.13
N SER A 147 -9.14 0.53 -17.71
CA SER A 147 -10.29 -0.10 -18.35
C SER A 147 -11.62 0.46 -17.82
N PRO A 148 -12.55 0.89 -18.69
CA PRO A 148 -13.87 1.35 -18.27
C PRO A 148 -14.75 0.24 -17.65
N ASN A 149 -14.34 -1.03 -17.79
CA ASN A 149 -15.09 -2.18 -17.30
C ASN A 149 -14.79 -2.53 -15.84
N ALA A 150 -13.87 -1.82 -15.18
CA ALA A 150 -13.54 -1.97 -13.76
C ALA A 150 -13.61 -0.60 -13.05
N PRO A 151 -14.83 -0.01 -12.92
CA PRO A 151 -15.00 1.36 -12.44
C PRO A 151 -14.60 1.57 -10.98
N ASP A 152 -14.48 0.50 -10.19
CA ASP A 152 -13.94 0.54 -8.84
C ASP A 152 -12.40 0.61 -8.85
N ALA A 153 -11.73 -0.14 -9.74
CA ALA A 153 -10.29 -0.05 -9.95
C ALA A 153 -9.87 1.35 -10.45
N MET A 154 -10.64 1.95 -11.37
CA MET A 154 -10.40 3.32 -11.89
C MET A 154 -10.37 4.42 -10.83
N LYS A 155 -10.97 4.19 -9.65
CA LYS A 155 -11.03 5.17 -8.56
C LYS A 155 -9.81 5.09 -7.64
N ALA A 156 -9.00 4.05 -7.76
CA ALA A 156 -7.83 3.88 -6.93
C ALA A 156 -6.71 4.81 -7.40
N ASN A 157 -6.13 5.59 -6.50
CA ASN A 157 -5.00 6.46 -6.87
C ASN A 157 -3.71 5.66 -7.06
N GLY A 158 -3.56 4.52 -6.39
CA GLY A 158 -2.36 3.72 -6.39
C GLY A 158 -2.49 2.41 -5.60
N PHE A 159 -1.39 1.71 -5.44
CA PHE A 159 -1.29 0.45 -4.71
C PHE A 159 0.09 0.28 -4.06
N LEU A 160 0.19 -0.61 -3.07
CA LEU A 160 1.47 -0.95 -2.46
C LEU A 160 2.28 -1.84 -3.43
N LEU A 161 3.37 -1.31 -3.95
CA LEU A 161 4.27 -2.01 -4.86
C LEU A 161 5.25 -2.92 -4.11
N ASP A 162 5.78 -2.46 -2.98
CA ASP A 162 6.80 -3.20 -2.22
C ASP A 162 6.72 -2.87 -0.72
N LEU A 163 7.20 -3.81 0.09
CA LEU A 163 7.34 -3.70 1.52
C LEU A 163 8.62 -4.42 1.98
N PHE A 164 9.59 -3.66 2.47
CA PHE A 164 10.89 -4.22 2.86
C PHE A 164 11.50 -3.51 4.07
N LYS A 165 12.61 -4.06 4.56
CA LYS A 165 13.42 -3.49 5.63
C LYS A 165 14.74 -2.97 5.10
N VAL A 166 15.19 -1.85 5.64
CA VAL A 166 16.58 -1.38 5.54
C VAL A 166 17.07 -1.03 6.94
N GLY A 167 17.92 -1.90 7.51
CA GLY A 167 18.31 -1.80 8.91
C GLY A 167 17.08 -1.85 9.84
N LYS A 168 16.91 -0.84 10.69
CA LYS A 168 15.76 -0.70 11.60
C LYS A 168 14.49 -0.16 10.94
N TYR A 169 14.59 0.32 9.70
CA TYR A 169 13.48 1.00 9.03
C TYR A 169 12.62 0.03 8.25
N ARG A 170 11.31 0.21 8.36
CA ARG A 170 10.33 -0.36 7.45
C ARG A 170 10.12 0.63 6.30
N VAL A 171 10.10 0.13 5.07
CA VAL A 171 9.85 0.93 3.87
C VAL A 171 8.64 0.36 3.15
N GLU A 172 7.62 1.19 3.00
CA GLU A 172 6.43 0.91 2.18
C GLU A 172 6.55 1.73 0.90
N VAL A 173 6.33 1.09 -0.25
CA VAL A 173 6.38 1.80 -1.53
C VAL A 173 5.01 1.83 -2.17
N VAL A 174 4.44 3.02 -2.29
CA VAL A 174 3.22 3.23 -3.05
C VAL A 174 3.59 3.58 -4.48
N GLN A 175 3.00 2.89 -5.44
CA GLN A 175 2.94 3.33 -6.82
C GLN A 175 1.58 3.96 -7.09
N TYR A 176 1.59 5.12 -7.75
CA TYR A 176 0.38 5.72 -8.27
C TYR A 176 0.06 5.20 -9.68
N PHE A 177 -1.22 4.97 -9.96
CA PHE A 177 -1.68 4.56 -11.29
C PHE A 177 -1.55 5.70 -12.30
N GLN A 178 -1.76 6.93 -11.83
CA GLN A 178 -1.50 8.18 -12.53
C GLN A 178 -0.73 9.09 -11.59
N PRO A 179 0.23 9.90 -12.09
CA PRO A 179 0.99 10.78 -11.24
C PRO A 179 0.08 11.74 -10.47
N VAL A 180 0.38 11.98 -9.20
CA VAL A 180 -0.46 12.78 -8.30
C VAL A 180 0.18 14.11 -7.91
N GLY A 181 -0.67 15.10 -7.65
CA GLY A 181 -0.24 16.41 -7.16
C GLY A 181 0.48 17.27 -8.22
N LYS A 182 0.83 18.49 -7.83
CA LYS A 182 1.45 19.49 -8.74
C LYS A 182 2.84 19.11 -9.25
N PHE A 183 3.50 18.15 -8.59
CA PHE A 183 4.84 17.71 -8.94
C PHE A 183 4.86 16.38 -9.71
N HIS A 184 3.68 15.82 -10.00
CA HIS A 184 3.54 14.53 -10.68
C HIS A 184 4.30 13.39 -9.98
N THR A 185 3.88 13.05 -8.76
CA THR A 185 4.51 11.97 -7.99
C THR A 185 4.07 10.59 -8.51
N TYR A 186 5.04 9.74 -8.88
CA TYR A 186 4.81 8.38 -9.41
C TYR A 186 5.03 7.29 -8.35
N TYR A 187 6.09 7.41 -7.57
CA TYR A 187 6.39 6.51 -6.44
C TYR A 187 6.54 7.32 -5.17
N ARG A 188 6.04 6.78 -4.07
CA ARG A 188 6.29 7.29 -2.72
C ARG A 188 6.83 6.18 -1.83
N PHE A 189 8.04 6.37 -1.31
CA PHE A 189 8.68 5.51 -0.33
C PHE A 189 8.43 6.09 1.06
N LEU A 190 7.55 5.46 1.83
CA LEU A 190 7.29 5.84 3.22
C LEU A 190 8.27 5.10 4.13
N VAL A 191 9.14 5.84 4.80
CA VAL A 191 10.07 5.29 5.79
C VAL A 191 9.44 5.37 7.16
N ARG A 192 9.34 4.23 7.85
CA ARG A 192 8.72 4.13 9.16
C ARG A 192 9.67 3.54 10.19
N SER A 193 9.47 3.92 11.45
CA SER A 193 10.07 3.24 12.59
C SER A 193 9.46 1.83 12.74
N GLN A 194 10.09 0.99 13.57
CA GLN A 194 9.54 -0.32 13.94
C GLN A 194 8.13 -0.23 14.55
N GLY A 195 7.82 0.87 15.25
CA GLY A 195 6.51 1.14 15.83
C GLY A 195 5.50 1.77 14.86
N GLY A 196 5.80 1.84 13.56
CA GLY A 196 4.87 2.33 12.53
C GLY A 196 4.82 3.85 12.34
N LYS A 197 5.53 4.63 13.18
CA LYS A 197 5.62 6.09 13.03
C LYS A 197 6.32 6.42 11.71
N ARG A 198 5.71 7.25 10.86
CA ARG A 198 6.36 7.79 9.66
C ARG A 198 7.51 8.72 10.06
N LEU A 199 8.70 8.47 9.52
CA LEU A 199 9.93 9.19 9.82
C LEU A 199 10.39 10.06 8.66
N TRP A 200 10.16 9.60 7.43
CA TRP A 200 10.59 10.25 6.21
C TRP A 200 9.77 9.79 5.02
N GLU A 201 9.87 10.52 3.91
CA GLU A 201 9.36 10.08 2.62
C GLU A 201 10.34 10.40 1.49
N TYR A 202 10.42 9.52 0.49
CA TYR A 202 11.09 9.83 -0.77
C TYR A 202 10.08 9.70 -1.90
N ASP A 203 9.98 10.72 -2.72
CA ASP A 203 9.04 10.80 -3.83
C ASP A 203 9.81 10.83 -5.14
N LEU A 204 9.46 9.93 -6.07
CA LEU A 204 9.88 10.06 -7.46
C LEU A 204 8.86 10.96 -8.17
N GLN A 205 9.32 12.12 -8.63
CA GLN A 205 8.50 13.19 -9.17
C GLN A 205 8.98 13.54 -10.59
N SER A 206 8.12 14.20 -11.35
CA SER A 206 8.46 14.73 -12.68
C SER A 206 7.69 16.02 -12.92
N ASP A 207 8.10 17.09 -12.24
CA ASP A 207 7.38 18.35 -12.27
C ASP A 207 7.51 19.07 -13.63
N ASP A 208 6.49 19.86 -13.97
CA ASP A 208 6.43 20.54 -15.28
C ASP A 208 7.43 21.69 -15.42
N PHE A 209 7.96 22.22 -14.31
CA PHE A 209 8.94 23.29 -14.34
C PHE A 209 10.33 22.74 -14.73
N ALA A 210 10.79 21.67 -14.09
CA ALA A 210 12.02 20.97 -14.44
C ALA A 210 11.93 20.36 -15.85
N GLN A 211 10.75 19.84 -16.22
CA GLN A 211 10.53 19.28 -17.55
C GLN A 211 10.80 20.28 -18.67
N LYS A 212 10.41 21.56 -18.49
CA LYS A 212 10.59 22.59 -19.52
C LYS A 212 12.08 22.78 -19.85
N SER A 213 12.90 23.04 -18.83
CA SER A 213 14.34 23.25 -18.99
C SER A 213 15.03 22.00 -19.52
N TRP A 214 14.61 20.81 -19.08
CA TRP A 214 15.18 19.56 -19.57
C TRP A 214 14.87 19.31 -21.05
N ALA A 215 13.63 19.56 -21.49
CA ALA A 215 13.21 19.35 -22.87
C ALA A 215 13.93 20.26 -23.87
N GLU A 216 14.28 21.49 -23.46
CA GLU A 216 15.12 22.39 -24.25
C GLU A 216 16.53 21.82 -24.45
N ALA A 217 17.07 21.13 -23.45
CA ALA A 217 18.39 20.49 -23.50
C ALA A 217 18.37 19.10 -24.18
N HIS A 218 17.23 18.40 -24.20
CA HIS A 218 17.07 17.02 -24.69
C HIS A 218 15.89 16.91 -25.67
N PRO A 219 15.92 17.63 -26.81
CA PRO A 219 14.76 17.79 -27.67
C PRO A 219 14.30 16.49 -28.35
N GLN A 220 15.20 15.56 -28.63
CA GLN A 220 14.86 14.28 -29.26
C GLN A 220 14.15 13.35 -28.27
N GLU A 221 14.67 13.26 -27.05
CA GLU A 221 14.11 12.46 -25.97
C GLU A 221 12.76 13.01 -25.51
N ALA A 222 12.65 14.35 -25.40
CA ALA A 222 11.37 15.01 -25.11
C ALA A 222 10.33 14.76 -26.22
N ALA A 223 10.74 14.80 -27.49
CA ALA A 223 9.85 14.48 -28.62
C ALA A 223 9.38 13.01 -28.60
N ALA A 224 10.17 12.10 -28.02
CA ALA A 224 9.80 10.71 -27.79
C ALA A 224 8.91 10.50 -26.53
N GLY A 225 8.51 11.58 -25.86
CA GLY A 225 7.70 11.53 -24.62
C GLY A 225 8.52 11.36 -23.34
N GLY A 226 9.85 11.43 -23.43
CA GLY A 226 10.74 11.41 -22.27
C GLY A 226 10.52 12.60 -21.35
N ARG A 227 10.79 12.40 -20.06
CA ARG A 227 10.72 13.43 -19.04
C ARG A 227 11.92 13.42 -18.10
N GLN A 228 12.19 14.56 -17.47
CA GLN A 228 13.07 14.64 -16.31
C GLN A 228 12.34 14.11 -15.08
N PHE A 229 13.01 13.26 -14.31
CA PHE A 229 12.55 12.82 -13.00
C PHE A 229 13.53 13.24 -11.92
N SER A 230 13.01 13.45 -10.72
CA SER A 230 13.78 13.74 -9.51
C SER A 230 13.31 12.82 -8.37
N LEU A 231 14.26 12.33 -7.58
CA LEU A 231 13.99 11.69 -6.30
C LEU A 231 14.20 12.73 -5.20
N GLU A 232 13.12 13.07 -4.52
CA GLU A 232 13.09 14.19 -3.57
C GLU A 232 12.44 13.78 -2.25
N SER A 233 12.60 14.63 -1.23
CA SER A 233 11.79 14.62 -0.01
C SER A 233 11.32 16.03 0.26
N ASP A 234 10.04 16.19 0.55
CA ASP A 234 9.45 17.43 1.04
C ASP A 234 8.60 17.13 2.28
N THR A 235 9.19 17.30 3.46
CA THR A 235 8.49 17.08 4.74
C THR A 235 7.98 18.39 5.36
N GLY A 236 7.79 19.45 4.56
CA GLY A 236 7.35 20.78 4.98
C GLY A 236 8.43 21.63 5.65
N ASP A 237 9.18 21.05 6.60
CA ASP A 237 10.30 21.75 7.26
C ASP A 237 11.62 21.64 6.48
N THR A 238 11.72 20.65 5.59
CA THR A 238 12.92 20.35 4.81
C THR A 238 12.56 19.85 3.42
N HIS A 239 13.13 20.48 2.41
CA HIS A 239 13.18 19.99 1.04
C HIS A 239 14.58 19.43 0.74
N SER A 240 14.67 18.31 0.06
CA SER A 240 15.94 17.69 -0.34
C SER A 240 15.81 16.98 -1.67
N GLU A 241 16.65 17.34 -2.63
CA GLU A 241 16.83 16.60 -3.88
C GLU A 241 17.99 15.60 -3.73
N TYR A 242 17.73 14.32 -4.03
CA TYR A 242 18.72 13.26 -3.90
C TYR A 242 19.34 12.86 -5.22
N ARG A 243 18.54 12.82 -6.29
CA ARG A 243 18.99 12.38 -7.60
C ARG A 243 18.07 12.82 -8.72
N LEU A 244 18.68 13.28 -9.81
CA LEU A 244 18.03 13.53 -11.09
C LEU A 244 18.18 12.33 -12.04
N PHE A 245 17.15 12.07 -12.85
CA PHE A 245 17.12 11.03 -13.88
C PHE A 245 16.60 11.60 -15.21
N SER A 246 17.39 11.44 -16.25
CA SER A 246 16.98 11.76 -17.62
C SER A 246 16.19 10.56 -18.18
N GLY A 247 14.87 10.69 -18.31
CA GLY A 247 13.96 9.59 -18.62
C GLY A 247 13.45 8.84 -17.38
N ASP A 248 12.43 7.99 -17.57
CA ASP A 248 11.86 7.16 -16.50
C ASP A 248 12.93 6.15 -16.01
N PRO A 249 13.39 6.25 -14.75
CA PRO A 249 14.42 5.35 -14.23
C PRO A 249 13.93 3.92 -13.99
N GLY A 250 12.62 3.70 -13.99
CA GLY A 250 12.01 2.44 -13.57
C GLY A 250 12.10 2.22 -12.05
N TYR A 251 11.26 1.32 -11.55
CA TYR A 251 11.11 1.12 -10.11
C TYR A 251 12.38 0.57 -9.44
N ASP A 252 13.02 -0.46 -10.01
CA ASP A 252 14.11 -1.17 -9.34
C ASP A 252 15.37 -0.29 -9.18
N LEU A 253 15.64 0.60 -10.14
CA LEU A 253 16.71 1.58 -10.01
C LEU A 253 16.42 2.55 -8.86
N VAL A 254 15.21 3.12 -8.80
CA VAL A 254 14.82 4.06 -7.75
C VAL A 254 14.86 3.40 -6.37
N ARG A 255 14.36 2.15 -6.28
CA ARG A 255 14.46 1.33 -5.07
C ARG A 255 15.90 1.18 -4.61
N SER A 256 16.84 0.86 -5.52
CA SER A 256 18.26 0.72 -5.17
C SER A 256 18.86 2.02 -4.62
N VAL A 257 18.46 3.17 -5.18
CA VAL A 257 18.91 4.49 -4.71
C VAL A 257 18.41 4.77 -3.30
N VAL A 258 17.12 4.54 -3.03
CA VAL A 258 16.53 4.72 -1.69
C VAL A 258 17.16 3.78 -0.67
N VAL A 259 17.40 2.51 -1.03
CA VAL A 259 18.10 1.55 -0.16
C VAL A 259 19.49 2.05 0.20
N ASN A 260 20.27 2.52 -0.78
CA ASN A 260 21.61 3.06 -0.55
C ASN A 260 21.58 4.30 0.35
N LEU A 261 20.66 5.23 0.11
CA LEU A 261 20.48 6.44 0.94
C LEU A 261 20.18 6.09 2.40
N LEU A 262 19.36 5.07 2.63
CA LEU A 262 19.03 4.59 3.97
C LEU A 262 20.21 3.86 4.63
N GLN A 263 20.96 3.06 3.89
CA GLN A 263 22.12 2.33 4.38
C GLN A 263 23.30 3.25 4.71
N SER A 264 23.53 4.28 3.90
CA SER A 264 24.62 5.25 4.10
C SER A 264 24.27 6.37 5.08
N ARG A 265 23.08 6.34 5.68
CA ARG A 265 22.60 7.43 6.53
C ARG A 265 23.31 7.45 7.88
N ALA A 266 24.14 8.47 8.11
CA ALA A 266 24.86 8.66 9.37
C ALA A 266 24.05 9.41 10.44
N THR A 267 23.14 10.29 10.04
CA THR A 267 22.34 11.12 10.95
C THR A 267 20.90 10.58 11.06
N PRO A 268 20.29 10.57 12.26
CA PRO A 268 18.87 10.24 12.38
C PRO A 268 17.97 11.12 11.50
N PHE A 269 16.76 10.66 11.18
CA PHE A 269 15.78 11.56 10.58
C PHE A 269 15.40 12.68 11.56
N PRO A 270 15.06 13.89 11.10
CA PRO A 270 14.55 14.95 11.98
C PRO A 270 13.41 14.49 12.89
N ALA A 271 12.51 13.64 12.38
CA ALA A 271 11.41 13.05 13.14
C ALA A 271 11.84 12.06 14.24
N GLU A 272 13.11 11.64 14.27
CA GLU A 272 13.73 10.82 15.32
C GLU A 272 14.45 11.67 16.37
N MET A 273 14.74 12.95 16.09
CA MET A 273 15.45 13.81 17.03
C MET A 273 14.49 14.35 18.11
N PRO A 274 14.94 14.49 19.37
CA PRO A 274 14.16 15.14 20.41
C PRO A 274 13.88 16.60 20.02
N LYS A 275 12.66 17.07 20.28
CA LYS A 275 12.35 18.50 20.11
C LYS A 275 13.27 19.31 21.04
N PRO A 276 13.87 20.41 20.56
CA PRO A 276 14.66 21.28 21.43
C PRO A 276 13.79 21.73 22.61
N ALA A 277 14.35 21.70 23.82
CA ALA A 277 13.65 22.18 25.01
C ALA A 277 13.24 23.64 24.76
N VAL A 278 11.96 23.95 24.91
CA VAL A 278 11.48 25.33 24.89
C VAL A 278 12.11 26.01 26.09
N ALA A 279 13.07 26.92 25.86
CA ALA A 279 13.60 27.74 26.93
C ALA A 279 12.45 28.61 27.45
N VAL A 280 11.99 28.34 28.67
CA VAL A 280 11.06 29.22 29.37
C VAL A 280 11.84 30.50 29.67
N GLN A 281 11.51 31.59 28.97
CA GLN A 281 11.95 32.94 29.30
C GLN A 281 11.04 33.54 30.36
#